data_AF-A0A7V8YQA0-F1
#
_entry.id   AF-A0A7V8YQA0-F1
#
_cell.length_a   1.000
_cell.length_b   1.000
_cell.length_c   1.000
_cell.angle_alpha   90.00
_cell.angle_beta   90.00
_cell.angle_gamma   90.00
#
_symmetry.space_group_name_H-M   'P 1'
#
loop_
_entity.id
_entity.type
_entity.pdbx_description
1 polymer ?
#
loop_
_entity_poly.entity_id
_entity_poly.type
_entity_poly.pdbx_seq_one_letter_code
_entity_poly.pdbx_strand_id
1 'polypeptide(L)'
;LVLGARVAETAAAWPRHARAANRAIAWWLRRRGLGDVRDLGPMRAAPRVALLDLGLRDRRCGWPLEMVVAAAAAGWRVREVPVSYAPRVGRSKVTGTVGGTVRTVLDMARVAR
;
A
#
# COMPACT_ATOMS: atom_id res chain seq x y z
N LEU A 1 -10.21 4.34 -7.46
CA LEU A 1 -9.02 4.58 -6.60
C LEU A 1 -7.77 4.57 -7.47
N VAL A 2 -7.00 5.65 -7.48
CA VAL A 2 -5.69 5.72 -8.13
C VAL A 2 -4.61 5.51 -7.07
N LEU A 3 -3.65 4.63 -7.36
CA LEU A 3 -2.48 4.35 -6.54
C LEU A 3 -1.22 4.73 -7.31
N GLY A 4 -0.26 5.37 -6.63
CA GLY A 4 1.06 5.61 -7.20
C GLY A 4 1.95 4.39 -7.03
N ALA A 5 2.29 3.70 -8.12
CA ALA A 5 3.25 2.61 -8.12
C ALA A 5 4.68 3.16 -8.19
N ARG A 6 5.45 2.92 -7.14
CA ARG A 6 6.81 3.43 -6.99
C ARG A 6 7.74 2.84 -8.03
N VAL A 7 8.38 3.73 -8.77
CA VAL A 7 9.53 3.45 -9.64
C VAL A 7 10.75 4.02 -8.94
N ALA A 8 11.55 3.15 -8.33
CA ALA A 8 12.72 3.57 -7.59
C ALA A 8 13.76 4.17 -8.53
N GLU A 9 14.16 5.41 -8.28
CA GLU A 9 15.21 6.09 -9.06
C GLU A 9 16.58 5.45 -8.84
N THR A 10 16.82 4.93 -7.63
CA THR A 10 18.03 4.18 -7.28
C THR A 10 17.68 2.93 -6.48
N ALA A 11 18.57 1.93 -6.50
CA ALA A 11 18.39 0.70 -5.72
C ALA A 11 18.33 0.95 -4.20
N ALA A 12 18.96 2.03 -3.72
CA ALA A 12 18.98 2.42 -2.31
C ALA A 12 17.70 3.13 -1.86
N ALA A 13 16.91 3.68 -2.79
CA ALA A 13 15.71 4.43 -2.45
C ALA A 13 14.65 3.59 -1.74
N TRP A 14 14.57 2.29 -2.07
CA TRP A 14 13.57 1.38 -1.52
C TRP A 14 14.19 0.06 -1.05
N PRO A 15 14.25 -0.18 0.27
CA PRO A 15 14.84 -1.40 0.82
C PRO A 15 14.23 -2.69 0.26
N ARG A 16 15.08 -3.68 -0.04
CA ARG A 16 14.69 -4.94 -0.71
C ARG A 16 13.63 -5.73 0.08
N HIS A 17 13.75 -5.77 1.41
CA HIS A 17 12.78 -6.46 2.27
C HIS A 17 11.41 -5.78 2.23
N ALA A 18 11.38 -4.44 2.22
CA ALA A 18 10.13 -3.69 2.09
C ALA A 18 9.49 -3.88 0.70
N ARG A 19 10.31 -4.00 -0.37
CA ARG A 19 9.83 -4.36 -1.72
C ARG A 19 9.19 -5.74 -1.74
N ALA A 20 9.84 -6.73 -1.14
CA ALA A 20 9.34 -8.10 -1.09
C ALA A 20 8.02 -8.20 -0.30
N ALA A 21 7.96 -7.58 0.89
CA ALA A 21 6.73 -7.54 1.69
C ALA A 21 5.56 -6.91 0.92
N ASN A 22 5.81 -5.76 0.28
CA ASN A 22 4.81 -5.08 -0.52
C ASN A 22 4.32 -5.91 -1.71
N ARG A 23 5.23 -6.59 -2.41
CA ARG A 23 4.87 -7.51 -3.51
C ARG A 23 4.03 -8.68 -3.03
N ALA A 24 4.30 -9.23 -1.85
CA ALA A 24 3.52 -10.31 -1.27
C ALA A 24 2.08 -9.86 -0.96
N ILE A 25 1.91 -8.67 -0.37
CA ILE A 25 0.59 -8.10 -0.10
C ILE A 25 -0.16 -7.79 -1.41
N ALA A 26 0.52 -7.17 -2.38
CA ALA A 26 -0.07 -6.87 -3.68
C ALA A 26 -0.49 -8.15 -4.42
N TRP A 27 0.33 -9.20 -4.38
CA TRP A 27 -0.02 -10.51 -4.93
C TRP A 27 -1.24 -11.12 -4.25
N TRP A 28 -1.34 -11.02 -2.92
CA TRP A 28 -2.48 -11.50 -2.16
C TRP A 28 -3.77 -10.76 -2.54
N LEU A 29 -3.72 -9.44 -2.75
CA LEU A 29 -4.85 -8.64 -3.22
C LEU A 29 -5.36 -9.13 -4.58
N ARG A 30 -4.44 -9.32 -5.53
CA ARG A 30 -4.75 -9.83 -6.87
C ARG A 30 -5.36 -11.22 -6.83
N ARG A 31 -4.81 -12.11 -6.00
CA ARG A 31 -5.32 -13.48 -5.81
C ARG A 31 -6.75 -13.52 -5.26
N ARG A 32 -7.19 -12.47 -4.57
CA ARG A 32 -8.56 -12.32 -4.05
C ARG A 32 -9.49 -11.52 -4.96
N GLY A 33 -9.03 -11.11 -6.15
CA GLY A 33 -9.83 -10.30 -7.06
C GLY A 33 -10.05 -8.86 -6.58
N LEU A 34 -9.28 -8.38 -5.60
CA LEU A 34 -9.44 -7.06 -4.98
C LEU A 34 -8.72 -5.93 -5.75
N GLY A 35 -8.52 -6.14 -7.06
CA GLY A 35 -7.85 -5.21 -7.98
C GLY A 35 -6.49 -5.71 -8.47
N ASP A 36 -6.09 -5.23 -9.65
CA ASP A 36 -4.75 -5.48 -10.23
C ASP A 36 -3.73 -4.48 -9.69
N VAL A 37 -3.33 -4.68 -8.44
CA VAL A 37 -2.35 -3.84 -7.73
C VAL A 37 -1.01 -4.55 -7.68
N ARG A 38 0.08 -3.84 -7.96
CA ARG A 38 1.48 -4.30 -7.89
C ARG A 38 2.26 -3.57 -6.81
N ASP A 39 1.82 -2.38 -6.41
CA ASP A 39 2.41 -1.60 -5.34
C ASP A 39 1.37 -0.85 -4.49
N LEU A 40 1.46 -1.01 -3.17
CA LEU A 40 0.76 -0.17 -2.21
C LEU A 40 1.59 1.08 -1.89
N GLY A 41 1.92 1.85 -2.92
CA GLY A 41 2.72 3.06 -2.79
C GLY A 41 2.02 4.15 -1.95
N PRO A 42 2.75 5.18 -1.50
CA PRO A 42 2.23 6.18 -0.57
C PRO A 42 1.22 7.14 -1.21
N MET A 43 1.34 7.40 -2.52
CA MET A 43 0.43 8.29 -3.25
C MET A 43 -0.88 7.58 -3.56
N ARG A 44 -2.00 8.24 -3.25
CA ARG A 44 -3.35 7.76 -3.50
C ARG A 44 -4.26 8.93 -3.86
N ALA A 45 -5.19 8.74 -4.78
CA ALA A 45 -6.17 9.74 -5.16
C ALA A 45 -7.53 9.10 -5.47
N ALA A 46 -8.59 9.74 -4.98
CA ALA A 46 -9.98 9.43 -5.28
C ALA A 46 -10.87 10.63 -4.87
N PRO A 47 -12.13 10.70 -5.34
CA PRO A 47 -13.06 11.75 -4.91
C PRO A 47 -13.21 11.77 -3.39
N ARG A 48 -13.19 12.97 -2.79
CA ARG A 48 -13.18 13.15 -1.33
C ARG A 48 -14.36 12.47 -0.64
N VAL A 49 -15.58 12.76 -1.10
CA VAL A 49 -16.81 12.24 -0.47
C VAL A 49 -16.79 10.71 -0.48
N ALA A 50 -16.52 10.13 -1.66
CA ALA A 50 -16.41 8.70 -1.82
C ALA A 50 -15.35 8.06 -0.89
N LEU A 51 -14.20 8.73 -0.67
CA LEU A 51 -13.17 8.24 0.25
C LEU A 51 -13.63 8.24 1.71
N LEU A 52 -14.40 9.24 2.13
CA LEU A 52 -14.95 9.30 3.48
C LEU A 52 -16.00 8.21 3.69
N ASP A 53 -16.81 7.94 2.66
CA ASP A 53 -17.85 6.90 2.69
C ASP A 53 -17.29 5.47 2.81
N LEU A 54 -16.01 5.25 2.47
CA LEU A 54 -15.34 3.96 2.71
C LEU A 54 -15.20 3.63 4.21
N GLY A 55 -15.30 4.62 5.11
CA GLY A 55 -15.36 4.40 6.56
C GLY A 55 -14.11 3.71 7.15
N LEU A 56 -12.92 4.03 6.64
CA LEU A 56 -11.64 3.42 7.07
C LEU A 56 -11.40 3.61 8.57
N ARG A 57 -10.95 2.56 9.25
CA ARG A 57 -10.85 2.51 10.72
C ARG A 57 -9.43 2.32 11.23
N ASP A 58 -8.54 1.72 10.45
CA ASP A 58 -7.17 1.49 10.89
C ASP A 58 -6.42 2.82 11.02
N ARG A 59 -5.86 3.07 12.22
CA ARG A 59 -5.09 4.28 12.52
C ARG A 59 -3.58 4.02 12.56
N ARG A 60 -3.15 2.83 12.13
CA ARG A 60 -1.76 2.37 12.18
C ARG A 60 -1.24 2.20 10.76
N CYS A 61 -0.61 1.07 10.46
CA CYS A 61 -0.03 0.76 9.16
C CYS A 61 -0.95 -0.11 8.29
N GLY A 62 -2.15 -0.47 8.75
CA GLY A 62 -3.10 -1.35 8.06
C GLY A 62 -3.99 -0.63 7.05
N TRP A 63 -4.26 0.67 7.25
CA TRP A 63 -5.14 1.46 6.39
C TRP A 63 -4.81 1.44 4.88
N PRO A 64 -3.54 1.31 4.42
CA PRO A 64 -3.25 1.19 3.00
C PRO A 64 -3.92 -0.03 2.36
N LEU A 65 -3.96 -1.14 3.10
CA LEU A 65 -4.63 -2.34 2.65
C LEU A 65 -6.14 -2.20 2.80
N GLU A 66 -6.60 -1.69 3.94
CA GLU A 66 -8.03 -1.43 4.23
C GLU A 66 -8.68 -0.64 3.11
N MET A 67 -8.02 0.43 2.66
CA MET A 67 -8.53 1.28 1.59
C MET A 67 -8.74 0.52 0.27
N VAL A 68 -7.83 -0.37 -0.10
CA VAL A 68 -7.97 -1.14 -1.36
C VAL A 68 -9.08 -2.17 -1.24
N VAL A 69 -9.15 -2.87 -0.10
CA VAL A 69 -10.21 -3.85 0.16
C VAL A 69 -11.58 -3.17 0.18
N ALA A 70 -11.72 -2.07 0.92
CA ALA A 70 -12.97 -1.30 1.00
C ALA A 70 -13.37 -0.71 -0.36
N ALA A 71 -12.42 -0.15 -1.12
CA ALA A 71 -12.70 0.35 -2.47
C ALA A 71 -13.16 -0.76 -3.41
N ALA A 72 -12.51 -1.94 -3.37
CA ALA A 72 -12.92 -3.09 -4.18
C ALA A 72 -14.32 -3.60 -3.78
N ALA A 73 -14.61 -3.67 -2.48
CA ALA A 73 -15.93 -4.05 -1.96
C ALA A 73 -17.03 -3.05 -2.37
N ALA A 74 -16.70 -1.76 -2.45
CA ALA A 74 -17.58 -0.71 -2.97
C ALA A 74 -17.67 -0.70 -4.52
N GLY A 75 -17.10 -1.69 -5.21
CA GLY A 75 -17.14 -1.81 -6.67
C GLY A 75 -16.24 -0.83 -7.42
N TRP A 76 -15.29 -0.17 -6.75
CA TRP A 76 -14.44 0.82 -7.39
C TRP A 76 -13.38 0.16 -8.26
N ARG A 77 -13.07 0.81 -9.39
CA ARG A 77 -11.90 0.47 -10.19
C ARG A 77 -10.63 0.97 -9.51
N VAL A 78 -9.66 0.08 -9.33
CA VAL A 78 -8.32 0.41 -8.85
C VAL A 78 -7.37 0.53 -10.04
N ARG A 79 -6.61 1.62 -10.11
CA ARG A 79 -5.63 1.89 -11.18
C ARG A 79 -4.30 2.32 -10.58
N GLU A 80 -3.22 1.86 -11.17
CA GLU A 80 -1.87 2.29 -10.81
C GLU A 80 -1.34 3.32 -11.82
N VAL A 81 -0.64 4.34 -11.30
CA VAL A 81 0.16 5.26 -12.10
C VAL A 81 1.62 5.15 -11.65
N PRO A 82 2.59 5.06 -12.57
CA PRO A 82 4.00 5.05 -12.17
C PRO A 82 4.37 6.39 -11.55
N VAL A 83 5.06 6.36 -10.42
CA VAL A 83 5.53 7.56 -9.70
C VAL A 83 6.99 7.37 -9.33
N SER A 84 7.82 8.35 -9.68
CA SER A 84 9.24 8.37 -9.32
C SER A 84 9.40 8.33 -7.79
N TYR A 85 10.31 7.49 -7.32
CA TYR A 85 10.56 7.28 -5.91
C TYR A 85 12.04 7.51 -5.60
N ALA A 86 12.34 8.76 -5.25
CA ALA A 86 13.68 9.23 -4.89
C ALA A 86 14.15 8.69 -3.53
N PRO A 87 15.46 8.64 -3.28
CA PRO A 87 16.01 8.34 -1.97
C PRO A 87 15.44 9.26 -0.89
N ARG A 88 15.04 8.67 0.23
CA ARG A 88 14.59 9.44 1.40
C ARG A 88 15.77 10.17 2.02
N VAL A 89 15.55 11.44 2.41
CA VAL A 89 16.39 12.14 3.38
C VAL A 89 16.01 11.68 4.80
N GLY A 90 16.95 11.07 5.52
CA GLY A 90 16.76 10.55 6.88
C GLY A 90 16.32 9.08 6.97
N ARG A 91 16.12 8.59 8.21
CA ARG A 91 15.79 7.17 8.48
C ARG A 91 14.27 6.92 8.50
N SER A 92 13.84 5.83 7.90
CA SER A 92 12.43 5.42 7.90
C SER A 92 12.01 4.90 9.28
N LYS A 93 10.90 5.41 9.81
CA LYS A 93 10.31 5.00 11.10
C LYS A 93 9.76 3.56 11.07
N VAL A 94 9.49 3.01 9.89
CA VAL A 94 8.74 1.76 9.72
C VAL A 94 9.46 0.77 8.80
N THR A 95 9.80 1.17 7.58
CA THR A 95 10.45 0.28 6.60
C THR A 95 11.97 0.21 6.72
N GLY A 96 12.56 0.96 7.66
CA GLY A 96 14.00 1.05 7.87
C GLY A 96 14.62 -0.19 8.53
N THR A 97 13.81 -1.04 9.15
CA THR A 97 14.25 -2.28 9.81
C THR A 97 13.36 -3.45 9.37
N VAL A 98 13.87 -4.68 9.51
CA VAL A 98 13.09 -5.90 9.24
C VAL A 98 11.90 -5.99 10.20
N GLY A 99 12.11 -5.73 11.49
CA GLY A 99 11.06 -5.77 12.51
C GLY A 99 9.93 -4.78 12.26
N GLY A 100 10.24 -3.57 11.78
CA GLY A 100 9.21 -2.58 11.40
C GLY A 100 8.38 -3.04 10.21
N THR A 101 9.02 -3.64 9.19
CA THR A 101 8.31 -4.26 8.05
C THR A 101 7.42 -5.42 8.49
N VAL A 102 7.87 -6.28 9.40
CA VAL A 102 7.04 -7.39 9.93
C VAL A 102 5.82 -6.85 10.66
N ARG A 103 5.97 -5.83 11.52
CA ARG A 103 4.85 -5.20 12.21
C ARG A 103 3.82 -4.63 11.22
N THR A 104 4.26 -3.99 10.14
CA THR A 104 3.36 -3.53 9.06
C THR A 104 2.58 -4.67 8.43
N VAL A 105 3.25 -5.78 8.09
CA VAL A 105 2.58 -6.96 7.52
C VAL A 105 1.54 -7.53 8.49
N LEU A 106 1.85 -7.61 9.79
CA LEU A 106 0.91 -8.11 10.80
C LEU A 106 -0.30 -7.20 10.98
N ASP A 107 -0.11 -5.87 11.00
CA ASP A 107 -1.21 -4.92 11.09
C ASP A 107 -2.12 -5.01 9.85
N MET A 108 -1.53 -5.14 8.65
CA MET A 108 -2.28 -5.39 7.42
C MET A 108 -3.02 -6.74 7.44
N ALA A 109 -2.42 -7.80 7.98
CA ALA A 109 -3.05 -9.11 8.09
C ALA A 109 -4.32 -9.08 8.98
N ARG A 110 -4.41 -8.17 9.95
CA ARG A 110 -5.62 -7.99 10.79
C ARG A 110 -6.78 -7.36 10.03
N VAL A 111 -6.48 -6.46 9.10
CA VAL A 111 -7.47 -5.80 8.23
C VAL A 111 -7.98 -6.76 7.15
N ALA A 112 -7.16 -7.75 6.80
CA ALA A 112 -7.41 -8.74 5.76
C ALA A 112 -8.33 -9.92 6.18
N ARG A 113 -8.76 -9.96 7.45
CA ARG A 113 -9.73 -10.93 7.99
C ARG A 113 -11.14 -10.38 7.85
#